data_AF-A0A0K8P3T0-F1
#
_entry.id   AF-A0A0K8P3T0-F1
#
_cell.length_a   1.000
_cell.length_b   1.000
_cell.length_c   1.000
_cell.angle_alpha   90.00
_cell.angle_beta   90.00
_cell.angle_gamma   90.00
#
_symmetry.space_group_name_H-M   'P 1'
#
loop_
_entity.id
_entity.type
_entity.pdbx_description
1 polymer ?
#
loop_
_entity_poly.entity_id
_entity_poly.type
_entity_poly.pdbx_seq_one_letter_code
_entity_poly.pdbx_strand_id
1 'polypeptide(L)'
;MRGVRGASLLEALLGSLVLAGGLLAIGQGLLRERQASDAARERAQALRLAQHGLERLRAGQPLPAAPADGADADTAPVLEIRALADGGILAGARHAEVRWTDRQGRAQSLGLPGWLQDEEASGVLAWRLPPRGRDAARIEGRHAAVPREARTLGDGRSLHRPVPGADEAWLFDETDGRIVARCRVDAVAADAAADTATPSDCRAADALRVAGWVHRADAAGPGPAAPGTIPPPPTVAVSVLTEPDGSVEPCLGAAVRLVLARRGDSPRRLRSVALDAQPPAGEAWAELGERRWQFECAVPRRALPGEGTAPGRRGWSGRLQLVPQPPAGDGRSGASAPGPRWALCRYSADTDGHGGIDRPAESPAAYAGVTVALPAVAFLAVEAGQACPSRPAADAAGGRLPWSHANPATVPHDPG
;
A
#
# COMPACT_ATOMS: atom_id res chain seq x y z
N MET A 1 -57.35 49.90 38.53
CA MET A 1 -55.95 49.63 38.12
C MET A 1 -55.33 48.59 39.05
N ARG A 2 -55.46 47.28 38.77
CA ARG A 2 -54.97 46.20 39.68
C ARG A 2 -54.36 44.97 38.96
N GLY A 3 -54.01 45.05 37.68
CA GLY A 3 -53.58 43.89 36.89
C GLY A 3 -52.08 43.73 36.57
N VAL A 4 -51.21 44.67 36.95
CA VAL A 4 -49.87 44.77 36.31
C VAL A 4 -48.72 44.10 37.10
N ARG A 5 -48.92 43.66 38.35
CA ARG A 5 -47.80 43.15 39.18
C ARG A 5 -47.45 41.67 38.97
N GLY A 6 -48.31 40.87 38.34
CA GLY A 6 -48.07 39.42 38.15
C GLY A 6 -47.13 39.05 36.99
N ALA A 7 -47.09 39.86 35.93
CA ALA A 7 -46.32 39.54 34.72
C ALA A 7 -44.79 39.57 34.94
N SER A 8 -44.31 40.55 35.73
CA SER A 8 -42.87 40.72 35.99
C SER A 8 -42.20 39.53 36.69
N LEU A 9 -42.94 38.80 37.54
CA LEU A 9 -42.40 37.67 38.30
C LEU A 9 -42.26 36.42 37.42
N LEU A 10 -43.20 36.21 36.50
CA LEU A 10 -43.16 35.09 35.55
C LEU A 10 -42.07 35.30 34.50
N GLU A 11 -41.87 36.54 34.05
CA GLU A 11 -40.78 36.89 33.14
C GLU A 11 -39.40 36.70 33.79
N ALA A 12 -39.23 37.12 35.05
CA ALA A 12 -38.00 36.89 35.80
C ALA A 12 -37.69 35.38 35.99
N LEU A 13 -38.72 34.55 36.25
CA LEU A 13 -38.56 33.10 36.37
C LEU A 13 -38.14 32.44 35.05
N LEU A 14 -38.75 32.84 33.93
CA LEU A 14 -38.36 32.34 32.60
C LEU A 14 -36.93 32.75 32.24
N GLY A 15 -36.58 34.02 32.49
CA GLY A 15 -35.21 34.51 32.28
C GLY A 15 -34.18 33.73 33.11
N SER A 16 -34.49 33.45 34.37
CA SER A 16 -33.63 32.64 35.24
C SER A 16 -33.48 31.20 34.74
N LEU A 17 -34.55 30.58 34.22
CA LEU A 17 -34.52 29.21 33.73
C LEU A 17 -33.69 29.08 32.45
N VAL A 18 -33.82 30.04 31.53
CA VAL A 18 -33.01 30.10 30.30
C VAL A 18 -31.53 30.29 30.65
N LEU A 19 -31.22 31.18 31.59
CA LEU A 19 -29.84 31.43 32.01
C LEU A 19 -29.23 30.21 32.71
N ALA A 20 -29.99 29.54 33.59
CA ALA A 20 -29.56 28.29 34.22
C ALA A 20 -29.30 27.19 33.18
N GLY A 21 -30.19 27.03 32.19
CA GLY A 21 -30.00 26.08 31.08
C GLY A 21 -28.76 26.40 30.24
N GLY A 22 -28.51 27.67 29.95
CA GLY A 22 -27.31 28.13 29.24
C GLY A 22 -26.01 27.81 29.99
N LEU A 23 -25.96 28.07 31.30
CA LEU A 23 -24.80 27.73 32.12
C LEU A 23 -24.55 26.22 32.20
N LEU A 24 -25.62 25.41 32.26
CA LEU A 24 -25.53 23.94 32.26
C LEU A 24 -24.96 23.42 30.94
N ALA A 25 -25.42 23.96 29.81
CA ALA A 25 -24.91 23.62 28.48
C ALA A 25 -23.42 23.98 28.33
N ILE A 26 -23.00 25.16 28.79
CA ILE A 26 -21.59 25.58 28.80
C ILE A 26 -20.76 24.65 29.69
N GLY A 27 -21.25 24.30 30.88
CA GLY A 27 -20.58 23.37 31.79
C GLY A 27 -20.35 21.99 31.16
N GLN A 28 -21.36 21.45 30.46
CA GLN A 28 -21.21 20.19 29.72
C GLN A 28 -20.20 20.31 28.57
N GLY A 29 -20.18 21.45 27.87
CA GLY A 29 -19.18 21.73 26.84
C GLY A 29 -17.75 21.70 27.38
N LEU A 30 -17.49 22.41 28.48
CA LEU A 30 -16.17 22.44 29.12
C LEU A 30 -15.72 21.06 29.63
N LEU A 31 -16.66 20.23 30.13
CA LEU A 31 -16.35 18.86 30.52
C LEU A 31 -15.97 17.98 29.33
N ARG A 32 -16.67 18.11 28.19
CA ARG A 32 -16.34 17.38 26.95
C ARG A 32 -14.96 17.77 26.42
N GLU A 33 -14.63 19.05 26.41
CA GLU A 33 -13.30 19.53 25.98
C GLU A 33 -12.17 18.99 26.87
N ARG A 34 -12.38 18.98 28.19
CA ARG A 34 -11.41 18.37 29.12
C ARG A 34 -11.23 16.88 28.87
N GLN A 35 -12.33 16.15 28.66
CA GLN A 35 -12.29 14.72 28.33
C GLN A 35 -11.55 14.45 27.01
N ALA A 36 -11.77 15.28 25.98
CA ALA A 36 -11.08 15.17 24.70
C ALA A 36 -9.57 15.45 24.84
N SER A 37 -9.21 16.47 25.63
CA SER A 37 -7.80 16.81 25.90
C SER A 37 -7.07 15.70 26.65
N ASP A 38 -7.71 15.12 27.68
CA ASP A 38 -7.15 13.99 28.44
C ASP A 38 -6.96 12.76 27.54
N ALA A 39 -7.98 12.41 26.74
CA ALA A 39 -7.88 11.30 25.80
C ALA A 39 -6.76 11.51 24.75
N ALA A 40 -6.54 12.74 24.29
CA ALA A 40 -5.46 13.06 23.37
C ALA A 40 -4.07 12.89 24.05
N ARG A 41 -3.93 13.31 25.30
CA ARG A 41 -2.68 13.13 26.08
C ARG A 41 -2.38 11.67 26.33
N GLU A 42 -3.38 10.88 26.71
CA GLU A 42 -3.25 9.43 26.90
C GLU A 42 -2.79 8.74 25.61
N ARG A 43 -3.41 9.05 24.46
CA ARG A 43 -3.00 8.50 23.15
C ARG A 43 -1.59 8.91 22.75
N ALA A 44 -1.19 10.15 23.01
CA ALA A 44 0.17 10.62 22.73
C ALA A 44 1.22 9.92 23.61
N GLN A 45 0.88 9.61 24.86
CA GLN A 45 1.73 8.80 25.74
C GLN A 45 1.79 7.34 25.28
N ALA A 46 0.66 6.74 24.94
CA ALA A 46 0.59 5.39 24.38
C ALA A 46 1.42 5.27 23.09
N LEU A 47 1.37 6.27 22.20
CA LEU A 47 2.16 6.29 20.97
C LEU A 47 3.67 6.32 21.25
N ARG A 48 4.12 7.18 22.18
CA ARG A 48 5.53 7.24 22.57
C ARG A 48 6.01 5.92 23.17
N LEU A 49 5.18 5.27 23.98
CA LEU A 49 5.49 3.98 24.58
C LEU A 49 5.52 2.85 23.55
N ALA A 50 4.60 2.85 22.60
CA ALA A 50 4.60 1.92 21.48
C ALA A 50 5.85 2.11 20.59
N GLN A 51 6.25 3.35 20.33
CA GLN A 51 7.49 3.67 19.58
C GLN A 51 8.73 3.18 20.31
N HIS A 52 8.83 3.45 21.63
CA HIS A 52 9.94 2.97 22.44
C HIS A 52 9.98 1.44 22.51
N GLY A 53 8.82 0.78 22.66
CA GLY A 53 8.72 -0.68 22.60
C GLY A 53 9.18 -1.23 21.26
N LEU A 54 8.81 -0.56 20.16
CA LEU A 54 9.25 -0.94 18.82
C LEU A 54 10.77 -0.74 18.62
N GLU A 55 11.34 0.32 19.17
CA GLU A 55 12.80 0.57 19.16
C GLU A 55 13.57 -0.47 19.97
N ARG A 56 13.05 -0.88 21.14
CA ARG A 56 13.63 -1.98 21.93
C ARG A 56 13.61 -3.29 21.17
N LEU A 57 12.48 -3.62 20.56
CA LEU A 57 12.38 -4.79 19.70
C LEU A 57 13.39 -4.72 18.55
N ARG A 58 13.67 -3.52 18.00
CA ARG A 58 14.67 -3.34 16.93
C ARG A 58 16.07 -3.62 17.41
N ALA A 59 16.42 -3.13 18.59
CA ALA A 59 17.68 -3.41 19.26
C ALA A 59 17.80 -4.85 19.80
N GLY A 60 16.89 -5.77 19.43
CA GLY A 60 16.85 -7.14 19.94
C GLY A 60 16.59 -7.25 21.46
N GLN A 61 16.16 -6.16 22.11
CA GLN A 61 15.93 -6.15 23.55
C GLN A 61 14.52 -6.69 23.85
N PRO A 62 14.38 -7.58 24.86
CA PRO A 62 13.06 -8.00 25.31
C PRO A 62 12.27 -6.79 25.81
N LEU A 63 10.96 -6.81 25.53
CA LEU A 63 10.03 -5.88 26.16
C LEU A 63 10.03 -6.15 27.68
N PRO A 64 9.88 -5.11 28.52
CA PRO A 64 9.67 -5.33 29.94
C PRO A 64 8.45 -6.23 30.13
N ALA A 65 8.58 -7.25 30.99
CA ALA A 65 7.44 -8.08 31.34
C ALA A 65 6.31 -7.17 31.85
N ALA A 66 5.07 -7.45 31.45
CA ALA A 66 3.93 -6.79 32.02
C ALA A 66 4.00 -6.94 33.56
N PRO A 67 3.76 -5.87 34.33
CA PRO A 67 3.67 -6.01 35.78
C PRO A 67 2.64 -7.11 36.07
N ALA A 68 3.01 -8.08 36.92
CA ALA A 68 2.11 -9.17 37.27
C ALA A 68 0.78 -8.59 37.79
N ASP A 69 -0.34 -9.17 37.35
CA ASP A 69 -1.68 -8.79 37.80
C ASP A 69 -1.70 -8.72 39.34
N GLY A 70 -1.74 -7.50 39.90
CA GLY A 70 -1.74 -7.30 41.36
C GLY A 70 -0.90 -6.16 41.92
N ALA A 71 -0.11 -5.44 41.10
CA ALA A 71 0.49 -4.18 41.55
C ALA A 71 -0.56 -3.06 41.53
N ASP A 72 -0.96 -2.57 42.72
CA ASP A 72 -1.95 -1.50 43.01
C ASP A 72 -2.54 -0.80 41.78
N ALA A 73 -3.77 -1.21 41.42
CA ALA A 73 -4.53 -0.74 40.26
C ALA A 73 -5.00 0.72 40.35
N ASP A 74 -4.63 1.46 41.40
CA ASP A 74 -5.40 2.63 41.82
C ASP A 74 -4.93 3.98 41.25
N THR A 75 -3.82 4.08 40.50
CA THR A 75 -3.46 5.38 39.89
C THR A 75 -2.66 5.37 38.58
N ALA A 76 -2.14 4.25 38.11
CA ALA A 76 -1.38 4.22 36.86
C ALA A 76 -2.08 3.36 35.79
N PRO A 77 -2.29 3.86 34.57
CA PRO A 77 -2.81 3.03 33.48
C PRO A 77 -1.86 1.85 33.28
N VAL A 78 -2.37 0.63 33.47
CA VAL A 78 -1.62 -0.60 33.18
C VAL A 78 -1.37 -0.61 31.69
N LEU A 79 -0.12 -0.36 31.33
CA LEU A 79 0.36 -0.31 29.97
C LEU A 79 0.93 -1.67 29.61
N GLU A 80 0.14 -2.46 28.91
CA GLU A 80 0.63 -3.74 28.40
C GLU A 80 1.23 -3.53 27.02
N ILE A 81 2.54 -3.77 26.87
CA ILE A 81 3.20 -3.84 25.55
C ILE A 81 3.31 -5.31 25.16
N ARG A 82 2.50 -5.75 24.20
CA ARG A 82 2.64 -7.09 23.63
C ARG A 82 3.41 -7.02 22.33
N ALA A 83 4.47 -7.83 22.25
CA ALA A 83 5.00 -8.29 20.97
C ALA A 83 4.24 -9.56 20.61
N LEU A 84 3.22 -9.44 19.76
CA LEU A 84 2.70 -10.64 19.12
C LEU A 84 3.68 -11.01 18.00
N ALA A 85 4.31 -12.16 18.18
CA ALA A 85 4.89 -12.86 17.05
C ALA A 85 3.72 -13.43 16.25
N ASP A 86 3.51 -12.91 15.04
CA ASP A 86 2.61 -13.60 14.12
C ASP A 86 3.30 -14.93 13.80
N GLY A 87 2.83 -16.02 14.40
CA GLY A 87 3.30 -17.40 14.14
C GLY A 87 3.00 -17.89 12.73
N GLY A 88 2.55 -16.98 11.86
CA GLY A 88 2.32 -17.21 10.44
C GLY A 88 3.56 -16.88 9.60
N ILE A 89 3.29 -16.78 8.31
CA ILE A 89 4.26 -16.72 7.21
C ILE A 89 5.16 -15.45 7.27
N LEU A 90 4.81 -14.50 8.12
CA LEU A 90 5.59 -13.29 8.43
C LEU A 90 6.34 -13.42 9.76
N ALA A 91 7.18 -14.46 9.91
CA ALA A 91 7.94 -14.75 11.13
C ALA A 91 8.97 -13.65 11.58
N GLY A 92 8.85 -12.41 11.10
CA GLY A 92 9.60 -11.22 11.54
C GLY A 92 8.74 -9.94 11.64
N ALA A 93 7.44 -9.98 11.33
CA ALA A 93 6.57 -8.87 11.69
C ALA A 93 6.39 -8.89 13.21
N ARG A 94 6.78 -7.82 13.89
CA ARG A 94 6.44 -7.62 15.30
C ARG A 94 5.74 -6.29 15.42
N HIS A 95 4.51 -6.32 15.90
CA HIS A 95 3.81 -5.11 16.27
C HIS A 95 3.97 -4.86 17.77
N ALA A 96 4.05 -3.58 18.13
CA ALA A 96 3.94 -3.15 19.51
C ALA A 96 2.49 -2.72 19.72
N GLU A 97 1.70 -3.52 20.44
CA GLU A 97 0.38 -3.10 20.92
C GLU A 97 0.51 -2.53 22.32
N VAL A 98 -0.03 -1.33 22.52
CA VAL A 98 -0.21 -0.72 23.84
C VAL A 98 -1.69 -0.78 24.21
N ARG A 99 -2.02 -1.42 25.33
CA ARG A 99 -3.37 -1.45 25.91
C ARG A 99 -3.39 -0.63 27.20
N TRP A 100 -4.46 0.12 27.44
CA TRP A 100 -4.68 0.86 28.69
C TRP A 100 -6.18 1.00 28.98
N THR A 101 -6.53 1.38 30.20
CA THR A 101 -7.89 1.78 30.57
C THR A 101 -7.90 3.29 30.75
N ASP A 102 -8.82 4.00 30.08
CA ASP A 102 -8.95 5.45 30.24
C ASP A 102 -9.54 5.82 31.61
N ARG A 103 -9.53 7.11 31.95
CA ARG A 103 -10.11 7.61 33.22
C ARG A 103 -11.60 7.33 33.41
N GLN A 104 -12.31 6.93 32.35
CA GLN A 104 -13.71 6.53 32.43
C GLN A 104 -13.88 5.02 32.59
N GLY A 105 -12.79 4.26 32.77
CA GLY A 105 -12.83 2.81 32.90
C GLY A 105 -12.97 2.09 31.56
N ARG A 106 -12.84 2.77 30.41
CA ARG A 106 -12.97 2.13 29.09
C ARG A 106 -11.61 1.62 28.63
N ALA A 107 -11.57 0.37 28.20
CA ALA A 107 -10.39 -0.21 27.57
C ALA A 107 -10.10 0.49 26.23
N GLN A 108 -8.84 0.83 26.02
CA GLN A 108 -8.30 1.44 24.82
C GLN A 108 -7.10 0.60 24.36
N SER A 109 -6.85 0.55 23.05
CA SER A 109 -5.63 -0.03 22.51
C SER A 109 -5.09 0.77 21.33
N LEU A 110 -3.76 0.75 21.18
CA LEU A 110 -3.02 1.38 20.11
C LEU A 110 -1.93 0.41 19.63
N GLY A 111 -2.13 -0.17 18.45
CA GLY A 111 -1.12 -0.97 17.77
C GLY A 111 -0.26 -0.13 16.82
N LEU A 112 1.06 -0.20 16.99
CA LEU A 112 2.03 0.21 15.98
C LEU A 112 2.54 -1.02 15.24
N PRO A 113 2.16 -1.21 13.96
CA PRO A 113 2.76 -2.25 13.14
C PRO A 113 4.24 -1.94 12.94
N GLY A 114 5.08 -2.93 13.24
CA GLY A 114 6.51 -2.88 13.05
C GLY A 114 6.96 -4.00 12.13
N TRP A 115 7.75 -3.65 11.13
CA TRP A 115 8.53 -4.63 10.41
C TRP A 115 9.92 -4.62 11.03
N LEU A 116 10.22 -5.71 11.72
CA LEU A 116 11.49 -5.96 12.35
C LEU A 116 12.21 -6.98 11.49
N GLN A 117 13.02 -6.49 10.57
CA GLN A 117 14.04 -7.35 10.00
C GLN A 117 15.15 -7.45 11.05
N ASP A 118 15.59 -8.68 11.35
CA ASP A 118 16.76 -8.91 12.20
C ASP A 118 17.91 -8.01 11.72
N GLU A 119 18.56 -7.33 12.66
CA GLU A 119 19.36 -6.12 12.45
C GLU A 119 20.53 -6.24 11.46
N GLU A 120 20.94 -7.45 11.06
CA GLU A 120 21.93 -7.66 10.00
C GLU A 120 21.38 -7.46 8.57
N ALA A 121 20.07 -7.21 8.43
CA ALA A 121 19.37 -6.95 7.16
C ALA A 121 19.03 -5.46 6.91
N SER A 122 19.64 -4.55 7.65
CA SER A 122 19.26 -3.13 7.71
C SER A 122 19.75 -2.32 6.51
N GLY A 123 19.08 -2.48 5.36
CA GLY A 123 19.13 -1.52 4.25
C GLY A 123 17.77 -1.16 3.64
N VAL A 124 16.73 -1.96 3.88
CA VAL A 124 15.64 -2.05 2.89
C VAL A 124 14.30 -2.23 3.61
N LEU A 125 13.42 -1.23 3.51
CA LEU A 125 11.98 -1.17 3.93
C LEU A 125 11.62 -0.25 5.10
N ALA A 126 12.11 0.99 5.11
CA ALA A 126 11.32 2.09 5.64
C ALA A 126 10.53 2.73 4.49
N TRP A 127 9.31 2.24 4.22
CA TRP A 127 8.31 3.04 3.51
C TRP A 127 7.80 4.11 4.46
N ARG A 128 8.66 5.07 4.81
CA ARG A 128 8.24 6.36 5.32
C ARG A 128 7.75 7.14 4.11
N LEU A 129 6.51 7.64 4.15
CA LEU A 129 6.09 8.72 3.25
C LEU A 129 7.19 9.79 3.31
N PRO A 130 7.91 10.06 2.21
CA PRO A 130 8.99 11.03 2.26
C PRO A 130 8.40 12.37 2.71
N PRO A 131 9.10 13.14 3.56
CA PRO A 131 8.71 14.51 3.84
C PRO A 131 8.54 15.25 2.50
N ARG A 132 7.48 16.04 2.36
CA ARG A 132 7.23 16.85 1.15
C ARG A 132 8.43 17.78 0.94
N GLY A 133 9.33 17.39 0.05
CA GLY A 133 10.58 18.07 -0.29
C GLY A 133 11.21 17.36 -1.48
N ARG A 134 11.84 18.11 -2.39
CA ARG A 134 12.26 17.67 -3.73
C ARG A 134 13.36 16.59 -3.73
N ASP A 135 13.93 16.25 -2.58
CA ASP A 135 14.86 15.13 -2.46
C ASP A 135 14.05 13.89 -2.08
N ALA A 136 13.47 13.23 -3.09
CA ALA A 136 12.88 11.92 -2.92
C ALA A 136 13.89 11.03 -2.18
N ALA A 137 13.46 10.39 -1.08
CA ALA A 137 14.32 9.56 -0.26
C ALA A 137 15.09 8.57 -1.15
N ARG A 138 16.41 8.75 -1.22
CA ARG A 138 17.27 7.86 -1.99
C ARG A 138 17.35 6.52 -1.25
N ILE A 139 16.90 5.45 -1.89
CA ILE A 139 17.00 4.09 -1.36
C ILE A 139 18.31 3.54 -1.92
N GLU A 140 19.29 3.31 -1.04
CA GLU A 140 20.64 2.84 -1.43
C GLU A 140 21.31 3.76 -2.47
N GLY A 141 21.12 5.09 -2.34
CA GLY A 141 21.66 6.08 -3.27
C GLY A 141 20.84 6.29 -4.56
N ARG A 142 19.79 5.50 -4.79
CA ARG A 142 18.95 5.50 -5.99
C ARG A 142 17.61 6.20 -5.78
N HIS A 143 17.05 6.79 -6.83
CA HIS A 143 15.70 7.36 -6.82
C HIS A 143 14.65 6.30 -6.48
N ALA A 144 13.64 6.64 -5.67
CA ALA A 144 12.63 5.69 -5.19
C ALA A 144 11.76 5.03 -6.28
N ALA A 145 11.75 5.59 -7.49
CA ALA A 145 11.09 4.99 -8.66
C ALA A 145 11.89 3.87 -9.32
N VAL A 146 13.20 3.75 -9.03
CA VAL A 146 14.03 2.63 -9.50
C VAL A 146 13.62 1.38 -8.72
N PRO A 147 13.24 0.28 -9.40
CA PRO A 147 12.92 -0.98 -8.74
C PRO A 147 14.08 -1.44 -7.86
N ARG A 148 13.78 -2.00 -6.68
CA ARG A 148 14.83 -2.39 -5.71
C ARG A 148 15.68 -3.53 -6.24
N GLU A 149 15.03 -4.41 -6.99
CA GLU A 149 15.58 -5.54 -7.72
C GLU A 149 16.41 -5.14 -8.95
N ALA A 150 16.42 -3.86 -9.34
CA ALA A 150 17.28 -3.39 -10.42
C ALA A 150 18.75 -3.46 -9.99
N ARG A 151 19.62 -3.88 -10.90
CA ARG A 151 21.07 -3.94 -10.71
C ARG A 151 21.71 -2.62 -11.14
N THR A 152 22.48 -1.98 -10.27
CA THR A 152 23.27 -0.81 -10.67
C THR A 152 24.37 -1.20 -11.68
N LEU A 153 24.58 -0.37 -12.70
CA LEU A 153 25.66 -0.53 -13.68
C LEU A 153 26.90 0.29 -13.32
N GLY A 154 26.84 1.08 -12.24
CA GLY A 154 27.95 1.92 -11.76
C GLY A 154 28.14 3.24 -12.50
N ASP A 155 27.34 3.52 -13.54
CA ASP A 155 27.39 4.74 -14.36
C ASP A 155 26.20 5.69 -14.11
N GLY A 156 25.55 5.55 -12.95
CA GLY A 156 24.33 6.27 -12.61
C GLY A 156 23.06 5.68 -13.24
N ARG A 157 23.16 4.48 -13.83
CA ARG A 157 22.01 3.74 -14.37
C ARG A 157 21.82 2.41 -13.68
N SER A 158 20.57 1.96 -13.63
CA SER A 158 20.16 0.67 -13.09
C SER A 158 19.43 -0.17 -14.13
N LEU A 159 19.82 -1.45 -14.30
CA LEU A 159 19.19 -2.42 -15.20
C LEU A 159 18.11 -3.20 -14.45
N HIS A 160 16.89 -3.20 -14.96
CA HIS A 160 15.75 -3.92 -14.39
C HIS A 160 15.14 -4.85 -15.42
N ARG A 161 14.76 -6.07 -15.01
CA ARG A 161 13.97 -6.98 -15.82
C ARG A 161 12.52 -6.93 -15.32
N PRO A 162 11.55 -6.39 -16.11
CA PRO A 162 10.21 -6.09 -15.61
C PRO A 162 9.39 -7.30 -15.16
N VAL A 163 9.61 -8.43 -15.82
CA VAL A 163 9.00 -9.72 -15.46
C VAL A 163 10.03 -10.83 -15.50
N PRO A 164 9.97 -11.82 -14.59
CA PRO A 164 10.84 -12.99 -14.65
C PRO A 164 10.77 -13.67 -16.03
N GLY A 165 11.93 -14.10 -16.55
CA GLY A 165 12.03 -14.78 -17.85
C GLY A 165 11.93 -13.90 -19.11
N ALA A 166 11.62 -12.60 -19.01
CA ALA A 166 11.61 -11.72 -20.19
C ALA A 166 13.02 -11.51 -20.79
N ASP A 167 13.06 -11.46 -22.12
CA ASP A 167 14.23 -11.04 -22.92
C ASP A 167 14.36 -9.51 -23.00
N GLU A 168 13.36 -8.76 -22.53
CA GLU A 168 13.38 -7.30 -22.42
C GLU A 168 13.84 -6.86 -21.02
N ALA A 169 14.74 -5.86 -20.99
CA ALA A 169 15.16 -5.16 -19.78
C ALA A 169 15.09 -3.65 -19.97
N TRP A 170 14.91 -2.91 -18.88
CA TRP A 170 14.84 -1.45 -18.87
C TRP A 170 16.03 -0.86 -18.13
N LEU A 171 16.62 0.18 -18.71
CA LEU A 171 17.61 1.01 -18.03
C LEU A 171 16.91 2.19 -17.38
N PHE A 172 17.12 2.34 -16.08
CA PHE A 172 16.66 3.45 -15.27
C PHE A 172 17.77 4.45 -15.03
N ASP A 173 17.46 5.74 -15.07
CA ASP A 173 18.31 6.79 -14.51
C ASP A 173 18.18 6.79 -12.97
N GLU A 174 19.27 6.65 -12.24
CA GLU A 174 19.23 6.58 -10.78
C GLU A 174 18.92 7.93 -10.09
N THR A 175 18.98 9.04 -10.84
CA THR A 175 18.72 10.39 -10.33
C THR A 175 17.23 10.69 -10.26
N ASP A 176 16.48 10.34 -11.30
CA ASP A 176 15.05 10.67 -11.42
C ASP A 176 14.14 9.44 -11.62
N GLY A 177 14.72 8.24 -11.74
CA GLY A 177 14.02 6.98 -11.87
C GLY A 177 13.21 6.82 -13.16
N ARG A 178 13.54 7.57 -14.21
CA ARG A 178 12.95 7.38 -15.55
C ARG A 178 13.59 6.20 -16.26
N ILE A 179 12.81 5.58 -17.14
CA ILE A 179 13.32 4.58 -18.09
C ILE A 179 13.96 5.34 -19.26
N VAL A 180 15.28 5.23 -19.38
CA VAL A 180 16.10 5.91 -20.41
C VAL A 180 16.42 5.02 -21.61
N ALA A 181 16.29 3.70 -21.47
CA ALA A 181 16.40 2.76 -22.59
C ALA A 181 15.65 1.45 -22.34
N ARG A 182 15.27 0.78 -23.43
CA ARG A 182 14.77 -0.59 -23.46
C ARG A 182 15.80 -1.44 -24.20
N CYS A 183 16.30 -2.49 -23.58
CA CYS A 183 17.38 -3.34 -24.07
C CYS A 183 16.91 -4.78 -24.15
N ARG A 184 17.61 -5.59 -24.94
CA ARG A 184 17.53 -7.04 -24.86
C ARG A 184 18.51 -7.59 -23.83
N VAL A 185 18.17 -8.72 -23.25
CA VAL A 185 19.01 -9.51 -22.34
C VAL A 185 18.81 -10.99 -22.64
N ASP A 186 19.87 -11.79 -22.49
CA ASP A 186 19.78 -13.23 -22.76
C ASP A 186 18.81 -13.92 -21.78
N ALA A 187 17.80 -14.59 -22.33
CA ALA A 187 16.75 -15.28 -21.57
C ALA A 187 17.26 -16.46 -20.72
N VAL A 188 18.44 -17.01 -21.06
CA VAL A 188 19.03 -18.20 -20.41
C VAL A 188 19.48 -17.93 -18.96
N ALA A 189 19.66 -16.66 -18.58
CA ALA A 189 19.81 -16.27 -17.18
C ALA A 189 18.42 -16.19 -16.49
N ALA A 190 17.65 -17.29 -16.58
CA ALA A 190 16.20 -17.31 -16.36
C ALA A 190 15.77 -16.91 -14.95
N ASP A 191 16.56 -17.24 -13.92
CA ASP A 191 16.28 -16.88 -12.51
C ASP A 191 17.52 -16.41 -11.73
N ALA A 192 18.70 -16.52 -12.34
CA ALA A 192 19.91 -15.92 -11.82
C ALA A 192 19.72 -14.41 -11.85
N ALA A 193 19.94 -13.76 -10.70
CA ALA A 193 19.80 -12.33 -10.53
C ALA A 193 20.33 -11.55 -11.74
N ALA A 194 19.70 -10.42 -12.06
CA ALA A 194 20.12 -9.50 -13.12
C ALA A 194 21.64 -9.19 -13.09
N ASP A 195 22.30 -9.48 -11.96
CA ASP A 195 23.72 -9.57 -11.64
C ASP A 195 24.67 -9.97 -12.79
N THR A 196 24.30 -10.84 -13.73
CA THR A 196 25.21 -11.22 -14.84
C THR A 196 24.71 -10.86 -16.25
N ALA A 197 23.46 -10.44 -16.40
CA ALA A 197 22.91 -10.13 -17.72
C ALA A 197 23.64 -8.91 -18.32
N THR A 198 24.11 -8.99 -19.56
CA THR A 198 24.68 -7.84 -20.27
C THR A 198 23.60 -7.29 -21.21
N PRO A 199 23.19 -6.01 -21.08
CA PRO A 199 22.18 -5.44 -21.97
C PRO A 199 22.76 -5.27 -23.39
N SER A 200 21.98 -5.67 -24.39
CA SER A 200 22.28 -5.51 -25.82
C SER A 200 21.11 -4.83 -26.53
N ASP A 201 21.29 -4.42 -27.79
CA ASP A 201 20.23 -3.83 -28.65
C ASP A 201 19.42 -2.69 -27.98
N CYS A 202 20.07 -1.87 -27.15
CA CYS A 202 19.40 -0.82 -26.38
C CYS A 202 18.84 0.29 -27.28
N ARG A 203 17.53 0.51 -27.20
CA ARG A 203 16.83 1.65 -27.82
C ARG A 203 16.56 2.70 -26.76
N ALA A 204 16.91 3.95 -27.06
CA ALA A 204 16.61 5.07 -26.17
C ALA A 204 15.11 5.18 -25.91
N ALA A 205 14.75 5.55 -24.68
CA ALA A 205 13.40 5.77 -24.22
C ALA A 205 13.34 7.02 -23.33
N ASP A 206 12.17 7.64 -23.23
CA ASP A 206 11.86 8.60 -22.16
C ASP A 206 10.50 8.21 -21.61
N ALA A 207 10.49 7.28 -20.66
CA ALA A 207 9.28 6.67 -20.14
C ALA A 207 9.24 6.66 -18.61
N LEU A 208 8.04 6.56 -18.06
CA LEU A 208 7.77 6.31 -16.65
C LEU A 208 7.34 4.86 -16.47
N ARG A 209 7.78 4.25 -15.37
CA ARG A 209 7.31 2.92 -14.97
C ARG A 209 5.91 3.02 -14.37
N VAL A 210 5.00 2.21 -14.86
CA VAL A 210 3.73 1.90 -14.20
C VAL A 210 3.74 0.41 -13.88
N ALA A 211 3.72 0.07 -12.60
CA ALA A 211 3.80 -1.29 -12.13
C ALA A 211 2.67 -1.57 -11.14
N GLY A 212 2.26 -2.83 -11.10
CA GLY A 212 1.15 -3.24 -10.27
C GLY A 212 0.96 -4.74 -10.20
N TRP A 213 -0.11 -5.11 -9.53
CA TRP A 213 -0.49 -6.49 -9.33
C TRP A 213 -2.00 -6.69 -9.38
N VAL A 214 -2.39 -7.88 -9.81
CA VAL A 214 -3.77 -8.38 -9.78
C VAL A 214 -3.79 -9.57 -8.82
N HIS A 215 -4.56 -9.43 -7.75
CA HIS A 215 -4.90 -10.52 -6.83
C HIS A 215 -6.15 -11.24 -7.30
N ARG A 216 -6.33 -12.48 -6.89
CA ARG A 216 -7.60 -13.20 -7.04
C ARG A 216 -8.31 -13.26 -5.70
N ALA A 217 -9.61 -12.95 -5.69
CA ALA A 217 -10.46 -13.18 -4.54
C ALA A 217 -10.71 -14.69 -4.38
N ASP A 218 -10.52 -15.21 -3.17
CA ASP A 218 -10.89 -16.58 -2.82
C ASP A 218 -12.40 -16.69 -2.53
N ALA A 219 -12.96 -17.87 -2.82
CA ALA A 219 -14.37 -18.19 -2.54
C ALA A 219 -14.72 -18.12 -1.04
N ALA A 220 -13.74 -18.24 -0.15
CA ALA A 220 -13.92 -18.15 1.31
C ALA A 220 -14.16 -16.72 1.81
N GLY A 221 -14.10 -15.72 0.93
CA GLY A 221 -14.39 -14.32 1.23
C GLY A 221 -13.39 -13.41 0.50
N PRO A 222 -13.85 -12.41 -0.27
CA PRO A 222 -13.01 -11.56 -1.13
C PRO A 222 -12.23 -10.50 -0.33
N GLY A 223 -11.76 -10.84 0.87
CA GLY A 223 -11.00 -9.93 1.71
C GLY A 223 -9.58 -9.79 1.17
N PRO A 224 -9.02 -8.56 1.08
CA PRO A 224 -7.59 -8.37 0.81
C PRO A 224 -6.66 -9.00 1.88
N ALA A 225 -7.26 -9.55 2.94
CA ALA A 225 -6.66 -10.25 4.04
C ALA A 225 -6.12 -11.65 3.70
N ALA A 226 -6.78 -12.33 2.75
CA ALA A 226 -6.49 -13.71 2.40
C ALA A 226 -6.29 -13.77 0.88
N PRO A 227 -5.11 -13.34 0.37
CA PRO A 227 -4.82 -13.44 -1.05
C PRO A 227 -4.92 -14.91 -1.45
N GLY A 228 -5.60 -15.15 -2.56
CA GLY A 228 -5.88 -16.51 -2.97
C GLY A 228 -4.63 -17.35 -3.18
N THR A 229 -4.69 -18.60 -2.74
CA THR A 229 -3.63 -19.59 -3.03
C THR A 229 -3.65 -20.05 -4.49
N ILE A 230 -4.73 -19.73 -5.21
CA ILE A 230 -4.89 -20.03 -6.62
C ILE A 230 -4.39 -18.83 -7.41
N PRO A 231 -3.42 -18.99 -8.33
CA PRO A 231 -3.00 -17.89 -9.16
C PRO A 231 -4.22 -17.29 -9.89
N PRO A 232 -4.26 -15.96 -10.08
CA PRO A 232 -5.23 -15.36 -10.98
C PRO A 232 -5.14 -16.03 -12.36
N PRO A 233 -6.23 -15.99 -13.15
CA PRO A 233 -6.23 -16.59 -14.48
C PRO A 233 -5.00 -16.12 -15.26
N PRO A 234 -4.34 -17.00 -16.04
CA PRO A 234 -2.99 -16.78 -16.59
C PRO A 234 -2.90 -15.70 -17.67
N THR A 235 -3.84 -14.77 -17.74
CA THR A 235 -4.04 -13.93 -18.89
C THR A 235 -4.89 -12.74 -18.49
N VAL A 236 -4.27 -11.72 -17.94
CA VAL A 236 -4.80 -10.37 -18.04
C VAL A 236 -3.87 -9.66 -19.03
N ALA A 237 -4.40 -8.98 -20.02
CA ALA A 237 -3.60 -8.04 -20.80
C ALA A 237 -3.76 -6.69 -20.10
N VAL A 238 -2.67 -6.15 -19.56
CA VAL A 238 -2.67 -4.73 -19.15
C VAL A 238 -2.12 -3.93 -20.31
N SER A 239 -2.80 -2.85 -20.62
CA SER A 239 -2.27 -1.81 -21.47
C SER A 239 -2.55 -0.43 -20.89
N VAL A 240 -1.77 0.54 -21.31
CA VAL A 240 -2.02 1.95 -20.99
C VAL A 240 -2.55 2.61 -22.24
N LEU A 241 -3.81 3.05 -22.19
CA LEU A 241 -4.39 3.91 -23.21
C LEU A 241 -3.95 5.34 -22.91
N THR A 242 -3.03 5.88 -23.70
CA THR A 242 -2.54 7.25 -23.52
C THR A 242 -3.43 8.25 -24.25
N GLU A 243 -3.77 9.35 -23.57
CA GLU A 243 -4.48 10.48 -24.18
C GLU A 243 -3.46 11.60 -24.50
N PRO A 244 -3.63 12.35 -25.62
CA PRO A 244 -4.77 12.32 -26.54
C PRO A 244 -4.62 11.33 -27.71
N ASP A 245 -3.43 10.78 -27.97
CA ASP A 245 -3.15 10.06 -29.23
C ASP A 245 -3.79 8.66 -29.31
N GLY A 246 -4.38 8.18 -28.20
CA GLY A 246 -5.03 6.87 -28.12
C GLY A 246 -4.05 5.70 -28.28
N SER A 247 -2.74 5.93 -28.12
CA SER A 247 -1.76 4.85 -28.27
C SER A 247 -1.89 3.90 -27.09
N VAL A 248 -1.96 2.61 -27.42
CA VAL A 248 -2.04 1.51 -26.48
C VAL A 248 -0.63 0.98 -26.25
N GLU A 249 -0.09 1.21 -25.07
CA GLU A 249 1.22 0.67 -24.68
C GLU A 249 1.03 -0.68 -23.99
N PRO A 250 1.54 -1.79 -24.56
CA PRO A 250 1.42 -3.10 -23.92
C PRO A 250 2.31 -3.15 -22.68
N CYS A 251 1.77 -3.74 -21.62
CA CYS A 251 2.54 -4.04 -20.41
C CYS A 251 3.08 -5.48 -20.48
N LEU A 252 4.23 -5.68 -19.87
CA LEU A 252 4.74 -7.02 -19.60
C LEU A 252 4.07 -7.53 -18.33
N GLY A 253 3.66 -8.79 -18.30
CA GLY A 253 3.06 -9.38 -17.11
C GLY A 253 3.38 -10.86 -16.96
N ALA A 254 3.47 -11.31 -15.72
CA ALA A 254 3.75 -12.70 -15.37
C ALA A 254 3.02 -13.10 -14.08
N ALA A 255 2.63 -14.37 -14.01
CA ALA A 255 2.16 -14.94 -12.76
C ALA A 255 3.37 -15.20 -11.85
N VAL A 256 3.31 -14.70 -10.63
CA VAL A 256 4.42 -14.75 -9.67
C VAL A 256 3.94 -15.25 -8.32
N ARG A 257 4.86 -15.84 -7.57
CA ARG A 257 4.72 -16.11 -6.14
C ARG A 257 5.71 -15.26 -5.35
N LEU A 258 5.32 -14.89 -4.14
CA LEU A 258 6.19 -14.17 -3.23
C LEU A 258 6.98 -15.16 -2.38
N VAL A 259 8.30 -15.01 -2.37
CA VAL A 259 9.20 -15.86 -1.58
C VAL A 259 10.11 -15.00 -0.70
N LEU A 260 10.47 -15.55 0.45
CA LEU A 260 11.53 -15.04 1.29
C LEU A 260 12.81 -15.83 0.98
N ALA A 261 13.71 -15.21 0.23
CA ALA A 261 14.95 -15.80 -0.23
C ALA A 261 16.10 -15.58 0.77
N ARG A 262 16.93 -16.61 0.99
CA ARG A 262 18.14 -16.55 1.82
C ARG A 262 19.30 -17.21 1.09
N ARG A 263 20.47 -16.56 1.05
CA ARG A 263 21.70 -17.11 0.45
C ARG A 263 22.81 -17.20 1.49
N GLY A 264 23.11 -18.41 1.95
CA GLY A 264 24.01 -18.62 3.10
C GLY A 264 23.54 -17.83 4.33
N ASP A 265 24.44 -17.03 4.91
CA ASP A 265 24.15 -16.16 6.05
C ASP A 265 23.68 -14.76 5.66
N SER A 266 23.44 -14.51 4.36
CA SER A 266 22.90 -13.23 3.92
C SER A 266 21.50 -13.00 4.50
N PRO A 267 21.14 -11.73 4.76
CA PRO A 267 19.80 -11.38 5.22
C PRO A 267 18.73 -11.86 4.24
N ARG A 268 17.57 -12.21 4.79
CA ARG A 268 16.44 -12.68 4.01
C ARG A 268 15.89 -11.55 3.13
N ARG A 269 15.68 -11.81 1.85
CA ARG A 269 15.16 -10.84 0.87
C ARG A 269 13.80 -11.28 0.36
N LEU A 270 12.86 -10.35 0.33
CA LEU A 270 11.57 -10.57 -0.30
C LEU A 270 11.74 -10.52 -1.83
N ARG A 271 11.30 -11.55 -2.54
CA ARG A 271 11.40 -11.63 -4.01
C ARG A 271 10.06 -12.06 -4.61
N SER A 272 9.70 -11.46 -5.74
CA SER A 272 8.67 -11.99 -6.63
C SER A 272 9.37 -12.85 -7.69
N VAL A 273 8.99 -14.12 -7.77
CA VAL A 273 9.60 -15.11 -8.67
C VAL A 273 8.49 -15.76 -9.51
N ALA A 274 8.81 -16.29 -10.69
CA ALA A 274 7.83 -17.02 -11.49
C ALA A 274 7.25 -18.20 -10.67
N LEU A 275 6.03 -18.61 -11.01
CA LEU A 275 5.34 -19.69 -10.26
C LEU A 275 6.11 -21.01 -10.26
N ASP A 276 6.83 -21.31 -11.35
CA ASP A 276 7.60 -22.52 -11.58
C ASP A 276 9.10 -22.39 -11.28
N ALA A 277 9.59 -21.15 -11.09
CA ALA A 277 10.99 -20.87 -10.79
C ALA A 277 11.48 -21.67 -9.58
N GLN A 278 12.70 -22.18 -9.64
CA GLN A 278 13.34 -22.89 -8.52
C GLN A 278 14.42 -22.00 -7.89
N PRO A 279 14.70 -22.16 -6.58
CA PRO A 279 15.80 -21.45 -5.97
C PRO A 279 17.12 -21.77 -6.69
N PRO A 280 17.96 -20.77 -7.01
CA PRO A 280 19.27 -21.03 -7.58
C PRO A 280 20.16 -21.76 -6.57
N ALA A 281 21.20 -22.44 -7.06
CA ALA A 281 22.13 -23.17 -6.20
C ALA A 281 22.71 -22.28 -5.07
N GLY A 282 22.59 -22.77 -3.83
CA GLY A 282 23.04 -22.06 -2.62
C GLY A 282 22.06 -21.01 -2.08
N GLU A 283 20.88 -20.88 -2.67
CA GLU A 283 19.77 -20.05 -2.16
C GLU A 283 18.64 -20.97 -1.67
N ALA A 284 17.97 -20.58 -0.57
CA ALA A 284 16.80 -21.25 -0.04
C ALA A 284 15.61 -20.28 -0.07
N TRP A 285 14.46 -20.76 -0.54
CA TRP A 285 13.23 -19.97 -0.62
C TRP A 285 12.19 -20.52 0.35
N ALA A 286 11.56 -19.62 1.12
CA ALA A 286 10.34 -19.90 1.85
C ALA A 286 9.17 -19.21 1.15
N GLU A 287 8.19 -19.97 0.65
CA GLU A 287 6.99 -19.40 0.02
C GLU A 287 6.15 -18.65 1.04
N LEU A 288 5.64 -17.48 0.63
CA LEU A 288 4.79 -16.67 1.47
C LEU A 288 3.29 -16.95 1.31
N GLY A 289 2.93 -17.93 0.46
CA GLY A 289 1.54 -18.26 0.12
C GLY A 289 0.86 -17.28 -0.84
N GLU A 290 1.35 -16.05 -0.95
CA GLU A 290 0.83 -15.04 -1.87
C GLU A 290 1.20 -15.36 -3.32
N ARG A 291 0.16 -15.50 -4.14
CA ARG A 291 0.26 -15.63 -5.59
C ARG A 291 -0.52 -14.51 -6.25
N ARG A 292 0.09 -13.89 -7.27
CA ARG A 292 -0.48 -12.74 -7.96
C ARG A 292 -0.01 -12.70 -9.39
N TRP A 293 -0.69 -11.92 -10.21
CA TRP A 293 -0.19 -11.57 -11.53
C TRP A 293 0.41 -10.17 -11.43
N GLN A 294 1.72 -10.08 -11.66
CA GLN A 294 2.46 -8.82 -11.65
C GLN A 294 2.54 -8.29 -13.07
N PHE A 295 2.36 -6.97 -13.23
CA PHE A 295 2.53 -6.31 -14.51
C PHE A 295 3.39 -5.06 -14.37
N GLU A 296 4.09 -4.72 -15.45
CA GLU A 296 4.88 -3.50 -15.57
C GLU A 296 4.77 -2.95 -16.99
N CYS A 297 4.60 -1.63 -17.09
CA CYS A 297 4.49 -0.88 -18.34
C CYS A 297 5.55 0.22 -18.37
N ALA A 298 6.16 0.43 -19.52
CA ALA A 298 7.02 1.58 -19.80
C ALA A 298 6.19 2.61 -20.59
N VAL A 299 5.64 3.63 -19.90
CA VAL A 299 4.73 4.61 -20.51
C VAL A 299 5.51 5.83 -21.01
N PRO A 300 5.54 6.11 -22.32
CA PRO A 300 6.27 7.25 -22.86
C PRO A 300 5.80 8.58 -22.28
N ARG A 301 6.74 9.47 -21.97
CA ARG A 301 6.45 10.83 -21.52
C ARG A 301 6.27 11.76 -22.71
N ARG A 302 5.18 12.53 -22.69
CA ARG A 302 4.86 13.56 -23.68
C ARG A 302 4.81 14.93 -23.02
N ALA A 303 4.87 15.98 -23.85
CA ALA A 303 4.64 17.33 -23.35
C ALA A 303 3.18 17.42 -22.85
N LEU A 304 2.99 17.90 -21.61
CA LEU A 304 1.65 18.09 -21.06
C LEU A 304 1.04 19.40 -21.58
N PRO A 305 -0.28 19.43 -21.89
CA PRO A 305 -0.97 20.66 -22.28
C PRO A 305 -1.18 21.61 -21.08
N GLY A 306 -0.96 22.92 -21.27
CA GLY A 306 -1.02 23.95 -20.20
C GLY A 306 0.24 23.96 -19.33
N GLU A 307 0.80 25.07 -18.84
CA GLU A 307 0.31 26.41 -18.56
C GLU A 307 1.54 27.34 -18.69
N GLY A 308 1.49 28.36 -19.54
CA GLY A 308 2.47 29.46 -19.64
C GLY A 308 3.96 29.09 -19.73
N THR A 309 4.47 28.88 -20.95
CA THR A 309 5.88 29.10 -21.38
C THR A 309 7.04 28.44 -20.60
N ALA A 310 6.82 27.71 -19.51
CA ALA A 310 7.91 27.00 -18.85
C ALA A 310 8.30 25.78 -19.70
N PRO A 311 9.47 25.76 -20.34
CA PRO A 311 9.91 24.59 -21.07
C PRO A 311 10.00 23.38 -20.11
N GLY A 312 9.40 22.25 -20.50
CA GLY A 312 9.94 20.96 -20.12
C GLY A 312 9.16 20.07 -19.15
N ARG A 313 7.91 20.37 -18.76
CA ARG A 313 7.11 19.38 -18.03
C ARG A 313 6.62 18.28 -18.98
N ARG A 314 7.29 17.13 -18.94
CA ARG A 314 6.86 15.91 -19.63
C ARG A 314 6.23 14.91 -18.66
N GLY A 315 5.09 14.35 -19.05
CA GLY A 315 4.34 13.35 -18.29
C GLY A 315 3.42 12.56 -19.22
N TRP A 316 2.46 11.84 -18.66
CA TRP A 316 1.43 11.17 -19.46
C TRP A 316 0.05 11.33 -18.80
N SER A 317 -0.98 11.24 -19.64
CA SER A 317 -2.38 11.11 -19.21
C SER A 317 -2.96 9.89 -19.90
N GLY A 318 -3.91 9.22 -19.27
CA GLY A 318 -4.46 7.99 -19.83
C GLY A 318 -5.20 7.11 -18.83
N ARG A 319 -5.45 5.86 -19.22
CA ARG A 319 -6.14 4.87 -18.40
C ARG A 319 -5.39 3.55 -18.44
N LEU A 320 -5.43 2.82 -17.32
CA LEU A 320 -5.00 1.43 -17.31
C LEU A 320 -6.17 0.59 -17.77
N GLN A 321 -6.00 -0.16 -18.86
CA GLN A 321 -6.99 -1.10 -19.37
C GLN A 321 -6.51 -2.52 -19.04
N LEU A 322 -7.30 -3.23 -18.24
CA LEU A 322 -7.03 -4.62 -17.90
C LEU A 322 -8.10 -5.50 -18.56
N VAL A 323 -7.68 -6.30 -19.53
CA VAL A 323 -8.58 -7.18 -20.30
C VAL A 323 -8.26 -8.63 -19.95
N PRO A 324 -9.17 -9.37 -19.28
CA PRO A 324 -9.02 -10.81 -19.11
C PRO A 324 -8.88 -11.48 -20.48
N GLN A 325 -7.80 -12.21 -20.74
CA GLN A 325 -7.66 -13.04 -21.94
C GLN A 325 -8.08 -14.48 -21.62
N PRO A 326 -8.65 -15.20 -22.61
CA PRO A 326 -8.89 -16.63 -22.47
C PRO A 326 -7.56 -17.37 -22.21
N PRO A 327 -7.59 -18.53 -21.54
CA PRO A 327 -6.40 -19.34 -21.32
C PRO A 327 -5.72 -19.66 -22.67
N ALA A 328 -4.41 -19.42 -22.74
CA ALA A 328 -3.62 -19.74 -23.91
C ALA A 328 -3.67 -21.26 -24.15
N GLY A 329 -4.30 -21.69 -25.25
CA GLY A 329 -4.38 -23.10 -25.64
C GLY A 329 -5.77 -23.60 -26.02
N ASP A 330 -6.85 -22.89 -25.68
CA ASP A 330 -8.21 -23.39 -25.96
C ASP A 330 -8.62 -23.29 -27.44
N GLY A 331 -7.82 -22.63 -28.30
CA GLY A 331 -7.98 -22.61 -29.77
C GLY A 331 -9.32 -22.05 -30.29
N ARG A 332 -10.27 -21.73 -29.41
CA ARG A 332 -11.60 -21.25 -29.72
C ARG A 332 -11.64 -19.73 -29.62
N SER A 333 -11.03 -19.05 -30.59
CA SER A 333 -11.20 -17.61 -30.81
C SER A 333 -12.54 -17.26 -31.51
N GLY A 334 -13.56 -18.10 -31.38
CA GLY A 334 -14.87 -17.86 -31.99
C GLY A 334 -15.72 -16.90 -31.14
N ALA A 335 -16.50 -16.05 -31.80
CA ALA A 335 -17.40 -15.04 -31.21
C ALA A 335 -18.47 -15.57 -30.22
N SER A 336 -18.48 -16.87 -29.95
CA SER A 336 -19.39 -17.54 -29.02
C SER A 336 -18.71 -18.02 -27.73
N ALA A 337 -17.46 -17.60 -27.47
CA ALA A 337 -16.83 -17.87 -26.19
C ALA A 337 -17.67 -17.25 -25.08
N PRO A 338 -18.03 -17.99 -24.01
CA PRO A 338 -18.71 -17.42 -22.86
C PRO A 338 -17.89 -16.22 -22.37
N GLY A 339 -18.59 -15.14 -21.99
CA GLY A 339 -17.97 -13.89 -21.54
C GLY A 339 -16.92 -14.11 -20.44
N PRO A 340 -16.09 -13.09 -20.15
CA PRO A 340 -15.04 -13.22 -19.17
C PRO A 340 -15.62 -13.73 -17.84
N ARG A 341 -15.03 -14.80 -17.30
CA ARG A 341 -15.43 -15.38 -16.01
C ARG A 341 -15.10 -14.48 -14.82
N TRP A 342 -14.44 -13.34 -15.07
CA TRP A 342 -13.87 -12.47 -14.06
C TRP A 342 -14.27 -11.03 -14.30
N ALA A 343 -14.60 -10.34 -13.22
CA ALA A 343 -14.63 -8.89 -13.16
C ALA A 343 -13.39 -8.38 -12.40
N LEU A 344 -12.96 -7.17 -12.72
CA LEU A 344 -11.83 -6.54 -12.04
C LEU A 344 -12.33 -5.41 -11.15
N CYS A 345 -11.72 -5.32 -9.97
CA CYS A 345 -11.96 -4.29 -8.99
C CYS A 345 -10.65 -3.56 -8.77
N ARG A 346 -10.65 -2.24 -8.94
CA ARG A 346 -9.47 -1.41 -8.69
C ARG A 346 -9.42 -1.04 -7.22
N TYR A 347 -8.26 -1.17 -6.58
CA TYR A 347 -8.06 -0.57 -5.28
C TYR A 347 -7.89 0.93 -5.46
N SER A 348 -8.80 1.70 -4.89
CA SER A 348 -8.77 3.16 -4.97
C SER A 348 -9.15 3.74 -3.61
N ALA A 349 -8.34 4.67 -3.12
CA ALA A 349 -8.55 5.27 -1.82
C ALA A 349 -8.26 6.77 -1.91
N ASP A 350 -9.17 7.58 -1.38
CA ASP A 350 -8.91 8.97 -1.05
C ASP A 350 -7.85 8.99 0.08
N THR A 351 -6.61 9.29 -0.28
CA THR A 351 -5.46 9.19 0.65
C THR A 351 -5.21 10.49 1.40
N ASP A 352 -5.84 11.58 0.99
CA ASP A 352 -5.63 12.89 1.59
C ASP A 352 -6.89 13.52 2.17
N GLY A 353 -8.05 12.89 1.99
CA GLY A 353 -9.31 13.20 2.64
C GLY A 353 -10.13 14.28 1.94
N HIS A 354 -9.86 14.63 0.69
CA HIS A 354 -10.65 15.66 -0.02
C HIS A 354 -11.93 15.13 -0.68
N GLY A 355 -12.25 13.85 -0.52
CA GLY A 355 -13.45 13.20 -1.05
C GLY A 355 -13.38 12.80 -2.52
N GLY A 356 -12.22 12.95 -3.15
CA GLY A 356 -11.98 12.56 -4.54
C GLY A 356 -10.90 11.48 -4.65
N ILE A 357 -10.78 10.91 -5.84
CA ILE A 357 -9.75 9.94 -6.22
C ILE A 357 -9.18 10.46 -7.54
N ASP A 358 -8.35 11.48 -7.47
CA ASP A 358 -7.83 12.21 -8.62
C ASP A 358 -6.29 12.23 -8.66
N ARG A 359 -5.63 11.86 -7.56
CA ARG A 359 -4.17 11.80 -7.53
C ARG A 359 -3.66 10.49 -8.10
N PRO A 360 -2.51 10.49 -8.79
CA PRO A 360 -1.97 9.25 -9.34
C PRO A 360 -1.71 8.16 -8.29
N ALA A 361 -1.36 8.53 -7.05
CA ALA A 361 -1.17 7.58 -5.94
C ALA A 361 -2.48 6.92 -5.44
N GLU A 362 -3.64 7.50 -5.77
CA GLU A 362 -4.96 7.04 -5.35
C GLU A 362 -5.59 6.08 -6.37
N SER A 363 -4.87 5.82 -7.48
CA SER A 363 -5.30 4.96 -8.57
C SER A 363 -6.66 5.37 -9.14
N PRO A 364 -6.79 6.57 -9.75
CA PRO A 364 -8.01 7.06 -10.36
C PRO A 364 -8.43 6.20 -11.56
N ALA A 365 -9.67 6.41 -12.04
CA ALA A 365 -10.12 5.79 -13.30
C ALA A 365 -9.37 6.32 -14.52
N ALA A 366 -9.03 7.61 -14.49
CA ALA A 366 -8.20 8.26 -15.49
C ALA A 366 -7.07 9.02 -14.80
N TYR A 367 -5.86 8.78 -15.28
CA TYR A 367 -4.66 9.45 -14.85
C TYR A 367 -4.47 10.72 -15.67
N ALA A 368 -4.19 11.84 -15.01
CA ALA A 368 -3.93 13.11 -15.66
C ALA A 368 -2.56 13.66 -15.23
N GLY A 369 -1.73 14.04 -16.21
CA GLY A 369 -0.50 14.77 -15.95
C GLY A 369 0.51 14.04 -15.06
N VAL A 370 0.58 12.70 -15.16
CA VAL A 370 1.47 11.88 -14.35
C VAL A 370 2.92 12.15 -14.74
N THR A 371 3.68 12.73 -13.81
CA THR A 371 5.10 13.03 -13.99
C THR A 371 6.03 12.13 -13.17
N VAL A 372 5.49 11.13 -12.47
CA VAL A 372 6.23 10.23 -11.59
C VAL A 372 5.89 8.77 -11.91
N ALA A 373 6.80 7.85 -11.59
CA ALA A 373 6.49 6.42 -11.70
C ALA A 373 5.36 6.03 -10.72
N LEU A 374 4.57 5.03 -11.11
CA LEU A 374 3.50 4.46 -10.29
C LEU A 374 3.87 3.01 -9.96
N PRO A 375 4.58 2.74 -8.84
CA PRO A 375 5.16 1.42 -8.58
C PRO A 375 4.17 0.39 -8.01
N ALA A 376 2.93 0.79 -7.70
CA ALA A 376 2.07 0.05 -6.79
C ALA A 376 0.57 0.18 -7.13
N VAL A 377 0.18 0.00 -8.40
CA VAL A 377 -1.25 -0.06 -8.76
C VAL A 377 -1.78 -1.45 -8.45
N ALA A 378 -2.88 -1.55 -7.71
CA ALA A 378 -3.43 -2.84 -7.30
C ALA A 378 -4.83 -3.06 -7.89
N PHE A 379 -5.11 -4.31 -8.26
CA PHE A 379 -6.43 -4.78 -8.66
C PHE A 379 -6.78 -6.10 -7.97
N LEU A 380 -8.07 -6.38 -7.88
CA LEU A 380 -8.65 -7.63 -7.40
C LEU A 380 -9.55 -8.20 -8.49
N ALA A 381 -9.25 -9.41 -8.94
CA ALA A 381 -10.12 -10.21 -9.79
C ALA A 381 -11.16 -10.93 -8.92
N VAL A 382 -12.44 -10.73 -9.23
CA VAL A 382 -13.59 -11.40 -8.62
C VAL A 382 -14.34 -12.19 -9.69
N GLU A 383 -15.14 -13.18 -9.29
CA GLU A 383 -15.99 -13.91 -10.24
C GLU A 383 -16.96 -12.94 -10.95
N ALA A 384 -17.24 -13.20 -12.23
CA ALA A 384 -18.17 -12.38 -12.99
C ALA A 384 -19.55 -12.31 -12.30
N GLY A 385 -20.09 -11.11 -12.16
CA GLY A 385 -21.34 -10.85 -11.44
C GLY A 385 -21.18 -10.64 -9.93
N GLN A 386 -20.01 -10.92 -9.35
CA GLN A 386 -19.72 -10.55 -7.97
C GLN A 386 -19.44 -9.04 -7.88
N ALA A 387 -20.08 -8.36 -6.92
CA ALA A 387 -19.81 -6.96 -6.64
C ALA A 387 -18.38 -6.78 -6.10
N CYS A 388 -17.73 -5.67 -6.47
CA CYS A 388 -16.45 -5.32 -5.89
C CYS A 388 -16.59 -5.14 -4.39
N PRO A 389 -15.68 -5.72 -3.57
CA PRO A 389 -15.69 -5.53 -2.14
C PRO A 389 -15.60 -4.04 -1.80
N SER A 390 -16.72 -3.47 -1.40
CA SER A 390 -16.68 -2.25 -0.61
C SER A 390 -16.08 -2.64 0.75
N ARG A 391 -15.24 -1.76 1.28
CA ARG A 391 -14.50 -1.89 2.55
C ARG A 391 -15.24 -2.86 3.50
N PRO A 392 -14.65 -4.01 3.92
CA PRO A 392 -15.30 -4.78 4.98
C PRO A 392 -15.52 -3.80 6.14
N ALA A 393 -16.76 -3.73 6.64
CA ALA A 393 -17.03 -2.99 7.87
C ALA A 393 -15.94 -3.42 8.84
N ALA A 394 -15.06 -2.50 9.23
CA ALA A 394 -13.83 -2.84 9.94
C ALA A 394 -14.23 -3.81 11.05
N ASP A 395 -13.85 -5.09 10.92
CA ASP A 395 -14.26 -6.08 11.89
C ASP A 395 -13.77 -5.56 13.23
N ALA A 396 -14.70 -5.22 14.11
CA ALA A 396 -14.41 -4.74 15.47
C ALA A 396 -13.63 -5.79 16.27
N ALA A 397 -13.44 -6.99 15.71
CA ALA A 397 -12.61 -8.08 16.21
C ALA A 397 -11.15 -7.99 15.74
N GLY A 398 -10.47 -6.86 15.98
CA GLY A 398 -9.02 -6.77 16.26
C GLY A 398 -7.97 -7.26 15.23
N GLY A 399 -8.33 -7.94 14.14
CA GLY A 399 -7.40 -8.47 13.16
C GLY A 399 -6.99 -7.42 12.13
N ARG A 400 -5.97 -6.63 12.43
CA ARG A 400 -5.39 -5.69 11.45
C ARG A 400 -4.64 -6.45 10.35
N LEU A 401 -4.93 -6.12 9.10
CA LEU A 401 -4.26 -6.68 7.94
C LEU A 401 -2.84 -6.09 7.77
N PRO A 402 -1.87 -6.87 7.28
CA PRO A 402 -0.49 -6.43 7.05
C PRO A 402 -0.35 -5.41 5.89
N TRP A 403 -1.40 -5.17 5.11
CA TRP A 403 -1.42 -4.25 3.99
C TRP A 403 -1.83 -2.84 4.44
N SER A 404 -0.87 -1.93 4.51
CA SER A 404 -1.00 -0.56 5.04
C SER A 404 -1.80 0.43 4.18
N HIS A 405 -2.57 -0.02 3.19
CA HIS A 405 -3.56 0.84 2.56
C HIS A 405 -4.70 1.05 3.57
N ALA A 406 -4.71 2.21 4.23
CA ALA A 406 -5.64 2.55 5.31
C ALA A 406 -7.13 2.50 4.91
N ASN A 407 -7.43 2.27 3.63
CA ASN A 407 -8.76 2.05 3.10
C ASN A 407 -8.71 0.99 1.98
N PRO A 408 -9.07 -0.27 2.23
CA PRO A 408 -9.12 -1.32 1.21
C PRO A 408 -10.34 -1.22 0.28
N ALA A 409 -10.97 -0.04 0.16
CA ALA A 409 -12.10 0.11 -0.72
C ALA A 409 -11.69 -0.25 -2.16
N THR A 410 -12.46 -1.15 -2.76
CA THR A 410 -12.34 -1.43 -4.18
C THR A 410 -13.54 -0.84 -4.91
N VAL A 411 -13.32 -0.37 -6.12
CA VAL A 411 -14.38 0.09 -7.03
C VAL A 411 -14.36 -0.76 -8.30
N PRO A 412 -15.52 -0.98 -8.96
CA PRO A 412 -15.54 -1.62 -10.27
C PRO A 412 -14.54 -0.97 -11.21
N HIS A 413 -13.68 -1.79 -11.80
CA HIS A 413 -12.80 -1.35 -12.86
C HIS A 413 -13.62 -1.30 -14.16
N ASP A 414 -13.79 -0.09 -14.69
CA ASP A 414 -14.34 0.12 -16.02
C ASP A 414 -13.20 0.03 -17.05
N PRO A 415 -13.19 -0.99 -17.95
CA PRO A 415 -12.17 -1.10 -18.99
C PRO A 415 -12.32 -0.02 -20.10
N GLY A 416 -13.46 0.68 -20.16
CA GLY A 416 -13.78 1.68 -21.19
C GLY A 416 -14.39 1.10 -22.45
#